data_AF-A0AAD6EBL4-F1
#
_entry.id   AF-A0AAD6EBL4-F1
#
_cell.length_a   1.000
_cell.length_b   1.000
_cell.length_c   1.000
_cell.angle_alpha   90.00
_cell.angle_beta   90.00
_cell.angle_gamma   90.00
#
_symmetry.space_group_name_H-M   'P 1'
#
loop_
_entity.id
_entity.type
_entity.pdbx_description
1 polymer ?
#
loop_
_entity_poly.entity_id
_entity_poly.type
_entity_poly.pdbx_seq_one_letter_code
_entity_poly.pdbx_strand_id
1 'polypeptide(L)'
;MATVSGVNPSPNCLLCGLEISSMIYSQRVNPTCSGVLFRENQWKHYKKDKLEHVMVPSKEVEEVDFAKYPSMWSCTCRAIIKGPNTKYFLSGITVTGEHYTDPYFIPKDRGIARIGGRTKNPQYYSGTFVQFYAASIKRQLNRFKGQNVGFVVHAHCWALLNHIIPTTLVEKKFEKFVRAARKYWRDHEEWGIYDYSLRSWKHHGSIGVHPGFEHGCDIYKNPFIVPEVRKAIQKAINSATKTKDKCIRSRCSPIPLEVAIMIAEWTCPIDYTPADVKNTRNMLSAWHWTLPDWFWKRRLKEDIFIELISFRESNHSIDWQALRLDLMGLVSDREWYLYSGLPNRERVLGFMTAIKANFLKTS
;
A
#
# COMPACT_ATOMS: atom_id res chain seq x y z
N MET A 1 -35.70 4.54 -19.32
CA MET A 1 -34.69 5.10 -18.40
C MET A 1 -33.89 6.14 -19.17
N ALA A 2 -33.89 7.41 -18.73
CA ALA A 2 -33.10 8.44 -19.41
C ALA A 2 -31.60 8.15 -19.21
N THR A 3 -30.85 8.10 -20.32
CA THR A 3 -29.39 7.97 -20.32
C THR A 3 -28.80 9.27 -19.77
N VAL A 4 -28.19 9.20 -18.59
CA VAL A 4 -27.48 10.34 -18.00
C VAL A 4 -26.19 10.53 -18.78
N SER A 5 -26.16 11.47 -19.74
CA SER A 5 -24.94 11.84 -20.45
C SER A 5 -24.08 12.75 -19.56
N GLY A 6 -22.88 12.28 -19.20
CA GLY A 6 -21.93 13.07 -18.42
C GLY A 6 -20.69 12.27 -18.02
N VAL A 7 -19.51 12.90 -18.09
CA VAL A 7 -18.22 12.28 -17.75
C VAL A 7 -18.15 11.94 -16.27
N ASN A 8 -18.14 10.66 -15.91
CA ASN A 8 -17.96 10.19 -14.53
C ASN A 8 -16.80 10.89 -13.83
N PRO A 9 -16.95 11.30 -12.55
CA PRO A 9 -15.83 11.84 -11.81
C PRO A 9 -14.73 10.78 -11.77
N SER A 10 -13.48 11.22 -11.90
CA SER A 10 -12.32 10.36 -11.70
C SER A 10 -12.47 9.60 -10.37
N PRO A 11 -12.39 8.27 -10.39
CA PRO A 11 -12.53 7.48 -9.18
C PRO A 11 -11.28 7.74 -8.32
N ASN A 12 -11.38 8.56 -7.28
CA ASN A 12 -10.25 8.79 -6.37
C ASN A 12 -10.35 7.85 -5.17
N CYS A 13 -9.22 7.30 -4.74
CA CYS A 13 -9.15 6.49 -3.54
C CYS A 13 -9.51 7.33 -2.31
N LEU A 14 -10.54 6.93 -1.56
CA LEU A 14 -10.99 7.61 -0.34
C LEU A 14 -9.89 7.70 0.74
N LEU A 15 -8.88 6.83 0.70
CA LEU A 15 -7.83 6.75 1.73
C LEU A 15 -6.55 7.49 1.36
N CYS A 16 -6.19 7.54 0.07
CA CYS A 16 -4.92 8.15 -0.36
C CYS A 16 -5.05 9.32 -1.33
N GLY A 17 -6.26 9.65 -1.78
CA GLY A 17 -6.53 10.76 -2.71
C GLY A 17 -6.11 10.49 -4.16
N LEU A 18 -5.24 9.50 -4.38
CA LEU A 18 -4.76 9.10 -5.70
C LEU A 18 -5.92 8.59 -6.57
N GLU A 19 -5.98 9.07 -7.81
CA GLU A 19 -6.88 8.57 -8.83
C GLU A 19 -6.63 7.07 -9.06
N ILE A 20 -7.70 6.28 -9.05
CA ILE A 20 -7.69 4.90 -9.52
C ILE A 20 -7.58 4.95 -11.05
N SER A 21 -6.36 5.17 -11.54
CA SER A 21 -6.11 5.26 -12.96
C SER A 21 -6.31 3.89 -13.61
N SER A 22 -6.69 3.88 -14.88
CA SER A 22 -6.37 2.74 -15.75
C SER A 22 -4.87 2.44 -15.64
N MET A 23 -4.46 1.20 -15.89
CA MET A 23 -3.02 0.87 -15.96
C MET A 23 -2.27 1.90 -16.81
N ILE A 24 -1.20 2.49 -16.26
CA ILE A 24 -0.28 3.30 -17.05
C ILE A 24 0.26 2.41 -18.17
N TYR A 25 -0.12 2.76 -19.40
CA TYR A 25 0.06 2.01 -20.65
C TYR A 25 1.52 1.87 -21.11
N SER A 26 2.48 1.58 -20.23
CA SER A 26 3.85 1.31 -20.69
C SER A 26 3.98 -0.05 -21.40
N GLN A 27 2.93 -0.88 -21.39
CA GLN A 27 2.83 -2.08 -22.23
C GLN A 27 1.43 -2.13 -22.87
N ARG A 28 1.33 -2.47 -24.17
CA ARG A 28 0.09 -2.62 -24.97
C ARG A 28 -0.84 -3.75 -24.47
N VAL A 29 -1.11 -3.84 -23.19
CA VAL A 29 -1.85 -4.94 -22.61
C VAL A 29 -3.02 -4.37 -21.82
N ASN A 30 -4.22 -4.58 -22.35
CA ASN A 30 -5.45 -4.11 -21.74
C ASN A 30 -5.67 -4.85 -20.40
N PRO A 31 -5.83 -4.13 -19.26
CA PRO A 31 -6.03 -4.74 -17.93
C PRO A 31 -7.29 -5.59 -17.80
N THR A 32 -8.31 -5.25 -18.57
CA THR A 32 -9.58 -5.98 -18.60
C THR A 32 -9.55 -7.20 -19.53
N CYS A 33 -8.54 -7.29 -20.41
CA CYS A 33 -8.28 -8.49 -21.21
C CYS A 33 -7.34 -9.44 -20.47
N SER A 34 -7.40 -10.72 -20.82
CA SER A 34 -6.76 -11.87 -20.16
C SER A 34 -5.21 -11.90 -20.13
N GLY A 35 -4.52 -10.75 -20.15
CA GLY A 35 -3.09 -10.66 -20.46
C GLY A 35 -2.15 -10.13 -19.37
N VAL A 36 -2.57 -9.28 -18.42
CA VAL A 36 -1.59 -8.60 -17.53
C VAL A 36 -1.41 -9.29 -16.19
N LEU A 37 -2.44 -9.34 -15.34
CA LEU A 37 -2.37 -10.02 -14.04
C LEU A 37 -2.15 -11.53 -14.19
N PHE A 38 -2.54 -12.07 -15.33
CA PHE A 38 -2.33 -13.47 -15.75
C PHE A 38 -0.86 -13.84 -15.99
N ARG A 39 0.02 -12.84 -16.13
CA ARG A 39 1.46 -13.09 -16.28
C ARG A 39 2.16 -13.27 -14.95
N GLU A 40 1.48 -12.97 -13.84
CA GLU A 40 2.00 -13.31 -12.52
C GLU A 40 1.93 -14.82 -12.31
N ASN A 41 3.05 -15.41 -11.92
CA ASN A 41 3.20 -16.87 -11.83
C ASN A 41 2.19 -17.50 -10.86
N GLN A 42 1.83 -16.76 -9.80
CA GLN A 42 0.97 -17.25 -8.73
C GLN A 42 -0.46 -17.60 -9.16
N TRP A 43 -1.02 -16.97 -10.20
CA TRP A 43 -2.42 -17.19 -10.61
C TRP A 43 -2.57 -18.00 -11.89
N LYS A 44 -1.47 -18.57 -12.40
CA LYS A 44 -1.49 -19.42 -13.60
C LYS A 44 -2.45 -20.60 -13.48
N HIS A 45 -2.62 -21.16 -12.27
CA HIS A 45 -3.49 -22.31 -12.02
C HIS A 45 -4.99 -21.99 -12.07
N TYR A 46 -5.39 -20.72 -11.94
CA TYR A 46 -6.78 -20.29 -12.13
C TYR A 46 -7.19 -20.20 -13.62
N LYS A 47 -6.25 -20.46 -14.54
CA LYS A 47 -6.49 -20.48 -15.98
C LYS A 47 -7.28 -21.74 -16.36
N LYS A 48 -8.60 -21.62 -16.42
CA LYS A 48 -9.46 -22.57 -17.15
C LYS A 48 -9.83 -21.94 -18.49
N ASP A 49 -9.66 -22.68 -19.58
CA ASP A 49 -9.77 -22.19 -20.97
C ASP A 49 -11.17 -21.71 -21.40
N LYS A 50 -12.12 -21.57 -20.46
CA LYS A 50 -13.51 -21.15 -20.72
C LYS A 50 -14.09 -20.15 -19.72
N LEU A 51 -13.31 -19.68 -18.73
CA LEU A 51 -13.87 -18.76 -17.74
C LEU A 51 -14.09 -17.36 -18.33
N GLU A 52 -15.31 -16.86 -18.19
CA GLU A 52 -15.66 -15.47 -18.54
C GLU A 52 -14.92 -14.47 -17.65
N HIS A 53 -14.73 -14.83 -16.37
CA HIS A 53 -14.01 -14.06 -15.36
C HIS A 53 -13.08 -14.94 -14.56
N VAL A 54 -11.91 -14.41 -14.20
CA VAL A 54 -10.99 -15.07 -13.28
C VAL A 54 -11.13 -14.43 -11.91
N MET A 55 -11.64 -15.25 -11.00
CA MET A 55 -11.95 -14.87 -9.62
C MET A 55 -10.96 -15.56 -8.69
N VAL A 56 -10.39 -14.79 -7.76
CA VAL A 56 -9.44 -15.27 -6.74
C VAL A 56 -9.86 -14.72 -5.38
N PRO A 57 -9.39 -15.29 -4.25
CA PRO A 57 -9.59 -14.68 -2.94
C PRO A 57 -9.04 -13.25 -2.89
N SER A 58 -9.80 -12.31 -2.34
CA SER A 58 -9.36 -10.91 -2.23
C SER A 58 -8.06 -10.75 -1.45
N LYS A 59 -7.87 -11.58 -0.43
CA LYS A 59 -6.66 -11.58 0.40
C LYS A 59 -5.39 -11.83 -0.43
N GLU A 60 -5.44 -12.73 -1.43
CA GLU A 60 -4.30 -12.97 -2.32
C GLU A 60 -3.91 -11.71 -3.12
N VAL A 61 -4.89 -10.90 -3.51
CA VAL A 61 -4.66 -9.65 -4.25
C VAL A 61 -4.17 -8.52 -3.34
N GLU A 62 -4.56 -8.51 -2.08
CA GLU A 62 -4.07 -7.55 -1.09
C GLU A 62 -2.63 -7.83 -0.68
N GLU A 63 -2.21 -9.10 -0.67
CA GLU A 63 -0.91 -9.54 -0.15
C GLU A 63 0.17 -9.73 -1.24
N VAL A 64 -0.20 -9.64 -2.52
CA VAL A 64 0.72 -9.78 -3.67
C VAL A 64 1.54 -8.53 -3.95
N ASP A 65 2.83 -8.76 -4.18
CA ASP A 65 3.71 -7.80 -4.85
C ASP A 65 3.66 -8.00 -6.37
N PHE A 66 3.30 -6.96 -7.11
CA PHE A 66 3.26 -6.99 -8.56
C PHE A 66 4.63 -6.65 -9.15
N ALA A 67 5.62 -7.50 -8.93
CA ALA A 67 7.00 -7.23 -9.31
C ALA A 67 7.16 -6.89 -10.81
N LYS A 68 6.38 -7.57 -11.68
CA LYS A 68 6.41 -7.33 -13.12
C LYS A 68 5.68 -6.04 -13.52
N TYR A 69 4.67 -5.66 -12.75
CA TYR A 69 3.80 -4.52 -13.01
C TYR A 69 3.53 -3.71 -11.74
N PRO A 70 4.52 -2.99 -11.18
CA PRO A 70 4.35 -2.35 -9.88
C PRO A 70 3.16 -1.39 -9.82
N SER A 71 2.83 -0.68 -10.90
CA SER A 71 1.66 0.23 -10.95
C SER A 71 0.31 -0.46 -10.79
N MET A 72 0.25 -1.80 -10.78
CA MET A 72 -1.00 -2.54 -10.64
C MET A 72 -1.76 -2.31 -9.35
N TRP A 73 -1.04 -2.00 -8.27
CA TRP A 73 -1.73 -1.70 -7.02
C TRP A 73 -2.62 -0.44 -7.17
N SER A 74 -2.26 0.52 -8.04
CA SER A 74 -3.00 1.78 -8.21
C SER A 74 -4.25 1.68 -9.08
N CYS A 75 -4.48 0.53 -9.72
CA CYS A 75 -5.72 0.26 -10.47
C CYS A 75 -6.57 -0.85 -9.84
N THR A 76 -6.06 -1.47 -8.77
CA THR A 76 -6.72 -2.55 -8.05
C THR A 76 -7.50 -1.96 -6.88
N CYS A 77 -8.83 -2.06 -6.90
CA CYS A 77 -9.67 -1.36 -5.94
C CYS A 77 -10.85 -2.18 -5.40
N ARG A 78 -11.33 -1.75 -4.23
CA ARG A 78 -12.62 -2.05 -3.60
C ARG A 78 -13.54 -0.83 -3.71
N ALA A 79 -14.82 -1.01 -3.45
CA ALA A 79 -15.80 0.04 -3.32
C ALA A 79 -16.57 -0.08 -2.00
N ILE A 80 -16.84 1.07 -1.37
CA ILE A 80 -17.76 1.21 -0.24
C ILE A 80 -19.07 1.74 -0.82
N ILE A 81 -20.04 0.85 -1.00
CA ILE A 81 -21.28 1.11 -1.75
C ILE A 81 -22.44 1.20 -0.78
N LYS A 82 -23.33 2.19 -0.99
CA LYS A 82 -24.56 2.33 -0.22
C LYS A 82 -25.58 1.31 -0.72
N GLY A 83 -25.89 0.29 0.08
CA GLY A 83 -26.88 -0.73 -0.24
C GLY A 83 -28.32 -0.18 -0.24
N PRO A 84 -29.30 -1.00 -0.70
CA PRO A 84 -30.71 -0.59 -0.82
C PRO A 84 -31.32 -0.18 0.52
N ASN A 85 -30.89 -0.80 1.62
CA ASN A 85 -31.33 -0.47 2.99
C ASN A 85 -30.59 0.74 3.57
N THR A 86 -29.99 1.58 2.72
CA THR A 86 -29.13 2.73 3.07
C THR A 86 -27.85 2.41 3.84
N LYS A 87 -27.61 1.15 4.21
CA LYS A 87 -26.38 0.69 4.86
C LYS A 87 -25.26 0.51 3.83
N TYR A 88 -24.09 1.03 4.15
CA TYR A 88 -22.89 0.79 3.35
C TYR A 88 -22.38 -0.64 3.51
N PHE A 89 -21.79 -1.19 2.45
CA PHE A 89 -21.06 -2.45 2.48
C PHE A 89 -19.75 -2.34 1.68
N LEU A 90 -18.79 -3.20 2.00
CA LEU A 90 -17.54 -3.33 1.26
C LEU A 90 -17.73 -4.34 0.14
N SER A 91 -17.36 -3.97 -1.09
CA SER A 91 -17.31 -4.89 -2.22
C SER A 91 -16.06 -5.79 -2.18
N GLY A 92 -16.03 -6.75 -3.09
CA GLY A 92 -14.80 -7.43 -3.49
C GLY A 92 -13.82 -6.51 -4.21
N ILE A 93 -12.80 -7.10 -4.81
CA ILE A 93 -11.75 -6.36 -5.54
C ILE A 93 -11.97 -6.49 -7.04
N THR A 94 -11.67 -5.43 -7.78
CA THR A 94 -11.50 -5.53 -9.24
C THR A 94 -10.37 -4.63 -9.69
N VAL A 95 -9.98 -4.80 -10.96
CA VAL A 95 -9.09 -3.88 -11.64
C VAL A 95 -9.93 -3.01 -12.54
N THR A 96 -9.93 -1.71 -12.27
CA THR A 96 -10.74 -0.77 -13.04
C THR A 96 -10.08 -0.47 -14.38
N GLY A 97 -10.88 -0.59 -15.45
CA GLY A 97 -10.54 -0.08 -16.77
C GLY A 97 -10.84 1.41 -16.89
N GLU A 98 -10.36 2.01 -17.97
CA GLU A 98 -10.68 3.37 -18.37
C GLU A 98 -12.12 3.41 -18.91
N HIS A 99 -13.07 3.86 -18.07
CA HIS A 99 -14.47 4.01 -18.43
C HIS A 99 -14.98 5.36 -17.92
N TYR A 100 -14.98 6.35 -18.81
CA TYR A 100 -15.36 7.73 -18.46
C TYR A 100 -16.87 7.96 -18.42
N THR A 101 -17.68 7.09 -19.00
CA THR A 101 -19.14 7.29 -19.10
C THR A 101 -19.94 6.17 -18.46
N ASP A 102 -19.36 4.98 -18.39
CA ASP A 102 -20.07 3.78 -17.95
C ASP A 102 -19.90 3.56 -16.45
N PRO A 103 -20.91 2.99 -15.78
CA PRO A 103 -20.80 2.61 -14.39
C PRO A 103 -19.79 1.48 -14.21
N TYR A 104 -19.17 1.44 -13.04
CA TYR A 104 -18.20 0.42 -12.67
C TYR A 104 -18.89 -0.86 -12.22
N PHE A 105 -18.25 -1.99 -12.52
CA PHE A 105 -18.69 -3.32 -12.07
C PHE A 105 -17.65 -3.90 -11.13
N ILE A 106 -18.09 -4.31 -9.94
CA ILE A 106 -17.20 -4.86 -8.92
C ILE A 106 -17.87 -6.05 -8.24
N PRO A 107 -17.15 -7.11 -7.83
CA PRO A 107 -17.75 -8.24 -7.13
C PRO A 107 -18.48 -7.77 -5.87
N LYS A 108 -19.68 -8.28 -5.62
CA LYS A 108 -20.47 -7.93 -4.44
C LYS A 108 -19.87 -8.54 -3.16
N ASP A 109 -19.30 -9.75 -3.27
CA ASP A 109 -18.65 -10.44 -2.16
C ASP A 109 -17.27 -9.85 -1.88
N ARG A 110 -17.08 -9.36 -0.65
CA ARG A 110 -15.81 -8.79 -0.16
C ARG A 110 -14.64 -9.77 -0.17
N GLY A 111 -14.91 -11.07 -0.15
CA GLY A 111 -13.91 -12.13 -0.13
C GLY A 111 -13.37 -12.48 -1.51
N ILE A 112 -13.94 -11.92 -2.59
CA ILE A 112 -13.62 -12.32 -3.96
C ILE A 112 -13.05 -11.13 -4.74
N ALA A 113 -12.00 -11.38 -5.52
CA ALA A 113 -11.39 -10.46 -6.46
C ALA A 113 -11.57 -10.92 -7.90
N ARG A 114 -11.96 -10.02 -8.81
CA ARG A 114 -11.88 -10.23 -10.26
C ARG A 114 -10.57 -9.64 -10.78
N ILE A 115 -9.64 -10.51 -11.16
CA ILE A 115 -8.32 -10.13 -11.70
C ILE A 115 -8.27 -10.12 -13.25
N GLY A 116 -9.38 -10.46 -13.90
CA GLY A 116 -9.55 -10.29 -15.34
C GLY A 116 -10.70 -11.10 -15.91
N GLY A 117 -10.84 -11.10 -17.23
CA GLY A 117 -11.88 -11.86 -17.94
C GLY A 117 -11.76 -11.77 -19.46
N ARG A 118 -12.63 -12.49 -20.17
CA ARG A 118 -12.79 -12.36 -21.62
C ARG A 118 -13.64 -11.16 -21.99
N THR A 119 -14.69 -10.90 -21.22
CA THR A 119 -15.63 -9.81 -21.43
C THR A 119 -15.19 -8.60 -20.59
N LYS A 120 -15.21 -7.40 -21.19
CA LYS A 120 -14.98 -6.14 -20.47
C LYS A 120 -16.10 -5.90 -19.47
N ASN A 121 -17.34 -6.09 -19.93
CA ASN A 121 -18.56 -5.93 -19.17
C ASN A 121 -19.01 -7.29 -18.63
N PRO A 122 -18.87 -7.56 -17.32
CA PRO A 122 -19.45 -8.76 -16.74
C PRO A 122 -20.96 -8.74 -17.00
N GLN A 123 -21.48 -9.82 -17.60
CA GLN A 123 -22.92 -9.89 -17.85
C GLN A 123 -23.69 -9.79 -16.52
N TYR A 124 -24.62 -8.85 -16.46
CA TYR A 124 -25.38 -8.47 -15.25
C TYR A 124 -26.16 -9.63 -14.59
N TYR A 125 -26.40 -10.70 -15.34
CA TYR A 125 -27.37 -11.75 -14.99
C TYR A 125 -27.00 -12.62 -13.78
N SER A 126 -25.77 -12.59 -13.27
CA SER A 126 -25.36 -13.51 -12.21
C SER A 126 -25.55 -13.00 -10.77
N GLY A 127 -25.91 -11.72 -10.55
CA GLY A 127 -25.96 -11.12 -9.19
C GLY A 127 -24.61 -11.07 -8.45
N THR A 128 -23.54 -11.57 -9.08
CA THR A 128 -22.17 -11.64 -8.57
C THR A 128 -21.52 -10.25 -8.49
N PHE A 129 -21.87 -9.38 -9.43
CA PHE A 129 -21.33 -8.03 -9.54
C PHE A 129 -22.37 -7.00 -9.13
N VAL A 130 -21.91 -5.91 -8.54
CA VAL A 130 -22.70 -4.71 -8.31
C VAL A 130 -22.22 -3.60 -9.24
N GLN A 131 -23.18 -2.93 -9.84
CA GLN A 131 -22.98 -1.76 -10.67
C GLN A 131 -23.04 -0.50 -9.81
N PHE A 132 -22.08 0.40 -9.94
CA PHE A 132 -22.07 1.66 -9.20
C PHE A 132 -21.34 2.78 -9.97
N TYR A 133 -21.64 4.03 -9.62
CA TYR A 133 -20.89 5.21 -10.05
C TYR A 133 -19.93 5.64 -8.96
N ALA A 134 -18.69 5.99 -9.32
CA ALA A 134 -17.73 6.51 -8.37
C ALA A 134 -18.24 7.82 -7.74
N ALA A 135 -18.21 7.87 -6.43
CA ALA A 135 -18.53 9.07 -5.67
C ALA A 135 -17.32 10.02 -5.67
N SER A 136 -17.56 11.32 -5.77
CA SER A 136 -16.51 12.31 -5.52
C SER A 136 -16.24 12.40 -4.02
N ILE A 137 -14.97 12.35 -3.64
CA ILE A 137 -14.55 12.42 -2.24
C ILE A 137 -14.87 13.80 -1.63
N LYS A 138 -14.75 14.89 -2.39
CA LYS A 138 -15.14 16.24 -1.97
C LYS A 138 -16.65 16.45 -2.02
N ARG A 139 -17.22 16.57 -3.23
CA ARG A 139 -18.63 16.95 -3.44
C ARG A 139 -19.28 16.10 -4.52
N GLN A 140 -20.33 15.38 -4.15
CA GLN A 140 -21.09 14.58 -5.10
C GLN A 140 -21.82 15.48 -6.11
N LEU A 141 -21.75 15.11 -7.38
CA LEU A 141 -22.44 15.82 -8.46
C LEU A 141 -23.93 15.47 -8.48
N ASN A 142 -24.80 16.48 -8.68
CA ASN A 142 -26.26 16.34 -8.62
C ASN A 142 -26.83 15.33 -9.64
N ARG A 143 -26.16 15.16 -10.80
CA ARG A 143 -26.60 14.21 -11.84
C ARG A 143 -26.59 12.74 -11.40
N PHE A 144 -25.88 12.41 -10.31
CA PHE A 144 -25.90 11.07 -9.73
C PHE A 144 -26.95 10.89 -8.63
N LYS A 145 -27.87 11.86 -8.46
CA LYS A 145 -28.99 11.72 -7.54
C LYS A 145 -29.86 10.53 -7.98
N GLY A 146 -30.13 9.62 -7.05
CA GLY A 146 -30.88 8.39 -7.31
C GLY A 146 -30.06 7.27 -7.95
N GLN A 147 -28.80 7.51 -8.31
CA GLN A 147 -27.90 6.47 -8.80
C GLN A 147 -27.24 5.73 -7.64
N ASN A 148 -26.84 4.48 -7.89
CA ASN A 148 -26.03 3.71 -6.95
C ASN A 148 -24.60 4.27 -6.94
N VAL A 149 -24.26 5.07 -5.92
CA VAL A 149 -22.93 5.69 -5.79
C VAL A 149 -22.09 5.00 -4.72
N GLY A 150 -20.79 4.87 -4.98
CA GLY A 150 -19.84 4.23 -4.07
C GLY A 150 -18.50 4.91 -4.04
N PHE A 151 -17.83 4.90 -2.88
CA PHE A 151 -16.48 5.43 -2.73
C PHE A 151 -15.46 4.34 -3.07
N VAL A 152 -14.48 4.66 -3.90
CA VAL A 152 -13.47 3.69 -4.31
C VAL A 152 -12.28 3.74 -3.35
N VAL A 153 -11.63 2.61 -3.13
CA VAL A 153 -10.46 2.46 -2.25
C VAL A 153 -9.49 1.48 -2.90
N HIS A 154 -8.21 1.81 -3.05
CA HIS A 154 -7.21 0.83 -3.48
C HIS A 154 -7.20 -0.39 -2.55
N ALA A 155 -7.10 -1.60 -3.11
CA ALA A 155 -7.06 -2.83 -2.31
C ALA A 155 -5.92 -2.81 -1.28
N HIS A 156 -4.71 -2.40 -1.70
CA HIS A 156 -3.55 -2.26 -0.83
C HIS A 156 -3.71 -1.15 0.21
N CYS A 157 -4.41 -0.05 -0.10
CA CYS A 157 -4.73 0.96 0.92
C CYS A 157 -5.74 0.43 1.95
N TRP A 158 -6.69 -0.41 1.54
CA TRP A 158 -7.63 -1.04 2.47
C TRP A 158 -6.91 -2.01 3.43
N ALA A 159 -5.99 -2.82 2.89
CA ALA A 159 -5.14 -3.70 3.70
C ALA A 159 -4.26 -2.90 4.68
N LEU A 160 -3.62 -1.83 4.20
CA LEU A 160 -2.82 -0.92 5.03
C LEU A 160 -3.64 -0.26 6.15
N LEU A 161 -4.89 0.15 5.86
CA LEU A 161 -5.78 0.76 6.84
C LEU A 161 -5.98 -0.12 8.08
N ASN A 162 -6.02 -1.44 7.89
CA ASN A 162 -6.22 -2.41 8.98
C ASN A 162 -5.12 -2.35 10.05
N HIS A 163 -3.92 -1.87 9.72
CA HIS A 163 -2.82 -1.67 10.65
C HIS A 163 -2.96 -0.38 11.49
N ILE A 164 -3.76 0.58 11.04
CA ILE A 164 -4.00 1.84 11.76
C ILE A 164 -5.32 1.75 12.55
N ILE A 165 -6.35 1.19 11.92
CA ILE A 165 -7.67 1.01 12.51
C ILE A 165 -8.24 -0.33 12.06
N PRO A 166 -8.73 -1.19 12.99
CA PRO A 166 -9.34 -2.45 12.60
C PRO A 166 -10.46 -2.23 11.59
N THR A 167 -10.34 -2.84 10.42
CA THR A 167 -11.34 -2.69 9.34
C THR A 167 -12.71 -3.19 9.77
N THR A 168 -12.78 -4.16 10.68
CA THR A 168 -14.02 -4.64 11.30
C THR A 168 -14.76 -3.55 12.09
N LEU A 169 -14.04 -2.60 12.71
CA LEU A 169 -14.64 -1.43 13.37
C LEU A 169 -15.15 -0.42 12.34
N VAL A 170 -14.39 -0.21 11.27
CA VAL A 170 -14.76 0.68 10.16
C VAL A 170 -16.04 0.17 9.49
N GLU A 171 -16.11 -1.12 9.18
CA GLU A 171 -17.26 -1.76 8.54
C GLU A 171 -18.55 -1.60 9.35
N LYS A 172 -18.48 -1.74 10.69
CA LYS A 172 -19.62 -1.51 11.58
C LYS A 172 -20.12 -0.06 11.56
N LYS A 173 -19.28 0.90 11.15
CA LYS A 173 -19.56 2.34 11.20
C LYS A 173 -19.20 3.04 9.89
N PHE A 174 -19.47 2.41 8.76
CA PHE A 174 -19.06 2.92 7.44
C PHE A 174 -19.54 4.35 7.17
N GLU A 175 -20.78 4.68 7.52
CA GLU A 175 -21.30 6.04 7.32
C GLU A 175 -20.46 7.09 8.05
N LYS A 176 -20.11 6.83 9.33
CA LYS A 176 -19.25 7.68 10.13
C LYS A 176 -17.86 7.79 9.50
N PHE A 177 -17.32 6.66 9.02
CA PHE A 177 -16.01 6.61 8.38
C PHE A 177 -15.96 7.43 7.08
N VAL A 178 -16.92 7.23 6.19
CA VAL A 178 -17.05 7.99 4.94
C VAL A 178 -17.19 9.48 5.24
N ARG A 179 -18.01 9.87 6.23
CA ARG A 179 -18.14 11.28 6.63
C ARG A 179 -16.81 11.87 7.12
N ALA A 180 -16.05 11.12 7.92
CA ALA A 180 -14.76 11.55 8.44
C ALA A 180 -13.71 11.71 7.32
N ALA A 181 -13.64 10.75 6.40
CA ALA A 181 -12.74 10.80 5.25
C ALA A 181 -13.08 11.97 4.32
N ARG A 182 -14.36 12.18 4.01
CA ARG A 182 -14.80 13.33 3.21
C ARG A 182 -14.55 14.66 3.89
N LYS A 183 -14.71 14.74 5.21
CA LYS A 183 -14.37 15.95 5.97
C LYS A 183 -12.90 16.30 5.77
N TYR A 184 -12.01 15.31 5.91
CA TYR A 184 -10.58 15.49 5.64
C TYR A 184 -10.35 16.04 4.21
N TRP A 185 -10.85 15.37 3.18
CA TRP A 185 -10.61 15.78 1.78
C TRP A 185 -11.26 17.09 1.34
N ARG A 186 -12.24 17.63 2.07
CA ARG A 186 -12.77 18.97 1.78
C ARG A 186 -11.79 20.08 2.14
N ASP A 187 -10.97 19.84 3.16
CA ASP A 187 -10.05 20.82 3.72
C ASP A 187 -8.61 20.61 3.21
N HIS A 188 -8.40 19.63 2.33
CA HIS A 188 -7.08 19.23 1.83
C HIS A 188 -7.08 19.09 0.32
N GLU A 189 -5.93 19.36 -0.28
CA GLU A 189 -5.68 19.10 -1.70
C GLU A 189 -5.73 17.59 -1.98
N GLU A 190 -6.21 17.21 -3.17
CA GLU A 190 -6.23 15.82 -3.61
C GLU A 190 -4.90 15.49 -4.27
N TRP A 191 -4.04 14.76 -3.56
CA TRP A 191 -2.71 14.43 -4.04
C TRP A 191 -2.80 13.32 -5.11
N GLY A 192 -2.13 13.51 -6.25
CA GLY A 192 -2.03 12.51 -7.31
C GLY A 192 -3.07 12.58 -8.43
N ILE A 193 -3.90 13.63 -8.50
CA ILE A 193 -4.73 13.90 -9.70
C ILE A 193 -3.85 14.45 -10.85
N TYR A 194 -2.71 15.08 -10.53
CA TYR A 194 -1.97 15.91 -11.48
C TYR A 194 -0.53 15.47 -11.79
N ASP A 195 -0.09 14.27 -11.38
CA ASP A 195 1.24 13.78 -11.77
C ASP A 195 1.28 13.25 -13.21
N TYR A 196 0.73 14.04 -14.13
CA TYR A 196 0.67 13.80 -15.55
C TYR A 196 2.08 13.68 -16.14
N SER A 197 3.04 14.43 -15.59
CA SER A 197 4.44 14.39 -16.00
C SER A 197 5.08 13.04 -15.69
N LEU A 198 4.98 12.54 -14.45
CA LEU A 198 5.50 11.20 -14.12
C LEU A 198 4.73 10.11 -14.85
N ARG A 199 3.40 10.25 -14.97
CA ARG A 199 2.57 9.32 -15.75
C ARG A 199 3.03 9.25 -17.21
N SER A 200 3.26 10.39 -17.84
CA SER A 200 3.71 10.49 -19.24
C SER A 200 5.13 9.96 -19.40
N TRP A 201 6.05 10.32 -18.50
CA TRP A 201 7.42 9.82 -18.51
C TRP A 201 7.47 8.28 -18.40
N LYS A 202 6.68 7.70 -17.49
CA LYS A 202 6.51 6.23 -17.37
C LYS A 202 5.88 5.62 -18.62
N HIS A 203 4.92 6.32 -19.24
CA HIS A 203 4.27 5.86 -20.46
C HIS A 203 5.24 5.77 -21.64
N HIS A 204 6.14 6.73 -21.79
CA HIS A 204 7.17 6.75 -22.84
C HIS A 204 8.40 5.89 -22.54
N GLY A 205 8.28 4.91 -21.64
CA GLY A 205 9.36 3.96 -21.35
C GLY A 205 10.57 4.61 -20.66
N SER A 206 10.36 5.68 -19.90
CA SER A 206 11.43 6.41 -19.19
C SER A 206 12.47 7.04 -20.13
N ILE A 207 12.11 7.31 -21.39
CA ILE A 207 12.97 8.03 -22.33
C ILE A 207 12.97 9.52 -21.95
N GLY A 208 14.14 10.04 -21.59
CA GLY A 208 14.34 11.45 -21.23
C GLY A 208 14.52 11.68 -19.72
N VAL A 209 14.66 12.95 -19.35
CA VAL A 209 14.92 13.37 -17.96
C VAL A 209 13.70 13.03 -17.08
N HIS A 210 13.94 12.36 -15.96
CA HIS A 210 12.90 12.09 -14.96
C HIS A 210 12.33 13.42 -14.45
N PRO A 211 11.01 13.64 -14.45
CA PRO A 211 10.40 14.92 -14.09
C PRO A 211 10.49 15.25 -12.59
N GLY A 212 11.32 14.55 -11.83
CA GLY A 212 11.25 14.48 -10.37
C GLY A 212 9.95 13.83 -9.87
N PHE A 213 9.73 13.92 -8.57
CA PHE A 213 8.48 13.53 -7.93
C PHE A 213 7.84 14.79 -7.35
N GLU A 214 6.69 15.20 -7.91
CA GLU A 214 5.95 16.39 -7.44
C GLU A 214 5.64 16.29 -5.93
N HIS A 215 5.36 15.08 -5.46
CA HIS A 215 5.04 14.80 -4.06
C HIS A 215 6.21 14.20 -3.27
N GLY A 216 7.44 14.33 -3.76
CA GLY A 216 8.65 13.79 -3.13
C GLY A 216 8.72 12.26 -3.07
N CYS A 217 7.82 11.54 -3.74
CA CYS A 217 7.82 10.09 -3.81
C CYS A 217 7.20 9.56 -5.10
N ASP A 218 7.58 8.32 -5.48
CA ASP A 218 6.88 7.60 -6.55
C ASP A 218 5.51 7.10 -6.07
N ILE A 219 4.48 7.90 -6.32
CA ILE A 219 3.08 7.60 -5.96
C ILE A 219 2.50 6.37 -6.66
N TYR A 220 3.25 5.73 -7.57
CA TYR A 220 2.88 4.47 -8.23
C TYR A 220 3.61 3.25 -7.66
N LYS A 221 4.39 3.40 -6.58
CA LYS A 221 4.95 2.27 -5.83
C LYS A 221 4.01 1.82 -4.73
N ASN A 222 3.91 0.51 -4.53
CA ASN A 222 2.95 -0.08 -3.60
C ASN A 222 3.24 0.40 -2.16
N PRO A 223 2.30 1.12 -1.51
CA PRO A 223 2.51 1.59 -0.15
C PRO A 223 2.36 0.47 0.88
N PHE A 224 1.68 -0.63 0.56
CA PHE A 224 1.49 -1.72 1.52
C PHE A 224 2.64 -2.72 1.49
N ILE A 225 3.18 -3.04 0.31
CA ILE A 225 4.18 -4.10 0.16
C ILE A 225 5.48 -3.51 -0.35
N VAL A 226 6.52 -3.56 0.48
CA VAL A 226 7.89 -3.18 0.11
C VAL A 226 8.78 -4.43 0.20
N PRO A 227 9.16 -5.04 -0.94
CA PRO A 227 9.89 -6.32 -0.96
C PRO A 227 11.19 -6.29 -0.17
N GLU A 228 11.92 -5.18 -0.20
CA GLU A 228 13.20 -5.00 0.49
C GLU A 228 13.04 -5.04 2.02
N VAL A 229 11.92 -4.53 2.55
CA VAL A 229 11.58 -4.64 3.98
C VAL A 229 11.34 -6.10 4.35
N ARG A 230 10.56 -6.84 3.53
CA ARG A 230 10.35 -8.28 3.74
C ARG A 230 11.64 -9.08 3.67
N LYS A 231 12.55 -8.75 2.72
CA LYS A 231 13.88 -9.36 2.61
C LYS A 231 14.73 -9.10 3.86
N ALA A 232 14.75 -7.86 4.37
CA ALA A 232 15.47 -7.51 5.59
C ALA A 232 14.96 -8.29 6.81
N ILE A 233 13.64 -8.39 6.97
CA ILE A 233 13.00 -9.19 8.01
C ILE A 233 13.39 -10.66 7.90
N GLN A 234 13.26 -11.25 6.70
CA GLN A 234 13.60 -12.66 6.51
C GLN A 234 15.08 -12.95 6.78
N LYS A 235 15.96 -12.03 6.39
CA LYS A 235 17.40 -12.12 6.69
C LYS A 235 17.63 -12.09 8.20
N ALA A 236 16.97 -11.21 8.96
CA ALA A 236 17.09 -11.13 10.41
C ALA A 236 16.57 -12.40 11.12
N ILE A 237 15.47 -12.99 10.64
CA ILE A 237 14.96 -14.28 11.13
C ILE A 237 16.00 -15.39 10.90
N ASN A 238 16.55 -15.47 9.68
CA ASN A 238 17.54 -16.48 9.31
C ASN A 238 18.86 -16.32 10.06
N SER A 239 19.24 -15.10 10.44
CA SER A 239 20.42 -14.85 11.27
C SER A 239 20.19 -15.30 12.71
N ALA A 240 19.01 -15.04 13.28
CA ALA A 240 18.69 -15.41 14.64
C ALA A 240 18.70 -16.93 14.87
N THR A 241 18.27 -17.72 13.88
CA THR A 241 18.34 -19.18 13.95
C THR A 241 19.78 -19.69 13.93
N LYS A 242 20.65 -19.12 13.08
CA LYS A 242 22.07 -19.50 13.00
C LYS A 242 22.89 -19.14 14.24
N THR A 243 22.57 -18.03 14.90
CA THR A 243 23.30 -17.58 16.11
C THR A 243 23.02 -18.46 17.32
N LYS A 244 21.83 -19.09 17.40
CA LYS A 244 21.52 -20.07 18.47
C LYS A 244 22.46 -21.27 18.46
N ASP A 245 22.96 -21.66 17.29
CA ASP A 245 23.88 -22.80 17.14
C ASP A 245 25.35 -22.46 17.45
N LYS A 246 25.69 -21.16 17.61
CA LYS A 246 27.07 -20.68 17.79
C LYS A 246 27.31 -19.95 19.12
N CYS A 247 26.57 -20.29 20.18
CA CYS A 247 26.80 -19.72 21.51
C CYS A 247 28.09 -20.27 22.17
N ILE A 248 29.24 -19.98 21.55
CA ILE A 248 30.54 -20.00 22.22
C ILE A 248 30.80 -18.57 22.65
N ARG A 249 30.73 -18.38 23.97
CA ARG A 249 30.89 -17.11 24.69
C ARG A 249 32.17 -16.39 24.25
N SER A 250 32.02 -15.35 23.44
CA SER A 250 33.07 -14.33 23.29
C SER A 250 32.99 -13.43 24.53
N ARG A 251 34.05 -13.47 25.36
CA ARG A 251 34.19 -12.58 26.52
C ARG A 251 34.24 -11.14 26.00
N CYS A 252 33.24 -10.38 26.42
CA CYS A 252 32.96 -9.01 26.03
C CYS A 252 34.19 -8.10 26.06
N SER A 253 34.19 -7.13 25.14
CA SER A 253 34.93 -5.87 25.27
C SER A 253 34.77 -5.31 26.70
N PRO A 254 35.85 -4.90 27.39
CA PRO A 254 35.85 -4.50 28.80
C PRO A 254 35.22 -3.12 29.07
N ILE A 255 34.51 -2.55 28.11
CA ILE A 255 34.06 -1.16 28.13
C ILE A 255 32.65 -1.08 28.76
N PRO A 256 32.40 -0.15 29.72
CA PRO A 256 31.06 0.09 30.26
C PRO A 256 30.03 0.40 29.17
N LEU A 257 28.78 -0.02 29.37
CA LEU A 257 27.71 0.15 28.39
C LEU A 257 27.50 1.63 28.02
N GLU A 258 27.65 2.53 28.98
CA GLU A 258 27.53 3.97 28.81
C GLU A 258 28.58 4.49 27.82
N VAL A 259 29.81 4.02 27.93
CA VAL A 259 30.90 4.38 27.02
C VAL A 259 30.67 3.77 25.64
N ALA A 260 30.18 2.52 25.56
CA ALA A 260 29.81 1.90 24.30
C ALA A 260 28.69 2.66 23.57
N ILE A 261 27.67 3.11 24.32
CA ILE A 261 26.60 3.97 23.82
C ILE A 261 27.15 5.30 23.34
N MET A 262 28.03 5.94 24.11
CA MET A 262 28.65 7.21 23.69
C MET A 262 29.35 7.03 22.35
N ILE A 263 30.21 6.02 22.21
CA ILE A 263 30.89 5.72 20.94
C ILE A 263 29.89 5.45 19.81
N ALA A 264 28.82 4.72 20.10
CA ALA A 264 27.77 4.42 19.12
C ALA A 264 26.99 5.68 18.69
N GLU A 265 26.72 6.62 19.60
CA GLU A 265 26.08 7.91 19.29
C GLU A 265 26.96 8.75 18.33
N TRP A 266 28.27 8.71 18.51
CA TRP A 266 29.23 9.36 17.60
C TRP A 266 29.33 8.68 16.23
N THR A 267 29.20 7.36 16.20
CA THR A 267 29.32 6.57 14.95
C THR A 267 28.01 6.56 14.15
N CYS A 268 26.88 6.73 14.83
CA CYS A 268 25.55 6.70 14.25
C CYS A 268 24.72 7.88 14.80
N PRO A 269 24.81 9.08 14.21
CA PRO A 269 23.96 10.19 14.65
C PRO A 269 22.46 9.90 14.40
N ILE A 270 21.59 10.77 14.92
CA ILE A 270 20.13 10.69 14.65
C ILE A 270 19.85 10.88 13.15
N ASP A 271 20.53 11.87 12.55
CA ASP A 271 20.51 12.12 11.11
C ASP A 271 21.67 11.37 10.45
N TYR A 272 21.49 10.07 10.22
CA TYR A 272 22.53 9.18 9.70
C TYR A 272 22.51 9.10 8.17
N THR A 273 23.70 8.83 7.62
CA THR A 273 23.94 8.51 6.21
C THR A 273 24.14 6.99 6.01
N PRO A 274 24.16 6.49 4.77
CA PRO A 274 24.52 5.10 4.50
C PRO A 274 25.91 4.71 5.03
N ALA A 275 26.85 5.67 5.05
CA ALA A 275 28.19 5.46 5.59
C ALA A 275 28.15 5.26 7.10
N ASP A 276 27.34 6.03 7.83
CA ASP A 276 27.19 5.90 9.28
C ASP A 276 26.59 4.54 9.66
N VAL A 277 25.57 4.07 8.93
CA VAL A 277 24.99 2.74 9.13
C VAL A 277 26.05 1.64 8.92
N LYS A 278 26.88 1.77 7.87
CA LYS A 278 27.98 0.83 7.60
C LYS A 278 29.04 0.88 8.69
N ASN A 279 29.45 2.07 9.13
CA ASN A 279 30.42 2.25 10.19
C ASN A 279 29.91 1.66 11.50
N THR A 280 28.62 1.85 11.80
CA THR A 280 27.95 1.28 12.97
C THR A 280 27.95 -0.25 12.93
N ARG A 281 27.70 -0.87 11.76
CA ARG A 281 27.82 -2.32 11.61
C ARG A 281 29.24 -2.81 11.90
N ASN A 282 30.25 -2.16 11.33
CA ASN A 282 31.65 -2.53 11.52
C ASN A 282 32.05 -2.39 13.00
N MET A 283 31.65 -1.29 13.62
CA MET A 283 31.82 -0.96 15.01
C MET A 283 31.24 -2.05 15.93
N LEU A 284 29.96 -2.38 15.77
CA LEU A 284 29.28 -3.42 16.54
C LEU A 284 29.89 -4.80 16.33
N SER A 285 30.28 -5.11 15.10
CA SER A 285 30.93 -6.39 14.77
C SER A 285 32.32 -6.50 15.41
N ALA A 286 33.12 -5.44 15.39
CA ALA A 286 34.48 -5.44 15.91
C ALA A 286 34.51 -5.58 17.44
N TRP A 287 33.57 -4.95 18.12
CA TRP A 287 33.48 -5.02 19.59
C TRP A 287 32.49 -6.04 20.12
N HIS A 288 31.82 -6.79 19.22
CA HIS A 288 30.76 -7.72 19.55
C HIS A 288 29.68 -7.10 20.44
N TRP A 289 29.35 -5.82 20.20
CA TRP A 289 28.39 -5.08 21.00
C TRP A 289 26.95 -5.35 20.55
N THR A 290 26.07 -5.40 21.55
CA THR A 290 24.62 -5.37 21.37
C THR A 290 24.09 -4.15 22.11
N LEU A 291 23.50 -3.20 21.39
CA LEU A 291 22.99 -1.96 21.95
C LEU A 291 21.52 -2.11 22.36
N PRO A 292 21.09 -1.38 23.41
CA PRO A 292 19.72 -1.46 23.91
C PRO A 292 18.71 -0.90 22.90
N ASP A 293 17.47 -1.40 22.97
CA ASP A 293 16.38 -1.07 22.05
C ASP A 293 16.09 0.43 21.90
N TRP A 294 16.21 1.19 22.99
CA TRP A 294 15.95 2.63 22.97
C TRP A 294 16.95 3.39 22.09
N PHE A 295 18.18 2.90 21.92
CA PHE A 295 19.20 3.51 21.05
C PHE A 295 18.70 3.56 19.60
N TRP A 296 18.09 2.46 19.17
CA TRP A 296 17.61 2.31 17.80
C TRP A 296 16.28 3.03 17.55
N LYS A 297 15.35 3.02 18.51
CA LYS A 297 14.04 3.68 18.39
C LYS A 297 14.15 5.20 18.17
N ARG A 298 15.25 5.82 18.59
CA ARG A 298 15.52 7.24 18.37
C ARG A 298 15.98 7.57 16.94
N ARG A 299 16.45 6.57 16.19
CA ARG A 299 17.04 6.71 14.85
C ARG A 299 16.12 6.19 13.75
N LEU A 300 15.43 5.09 14.01
CA LEU A 300 14.52 4.50 13.04
C LEU A 300 13.08 4.89 13.37
N LYS A 301 12.48 5.65 12.46
CA LYS A 301 11.04 5.93 12.46
C LYS A 301 10.29 4.63 12.12
N GLU A 302 9.93 3.85 13.13
CA GLU A 302 9.41 2.49 12.98
C GLU A 302 7.93 2.44 12.52
N ASP A 303 7.18 3.54 12.59
CA ASP A 303 5.76 3.62 12.22
C ASP A 303 5.50 3.35 10.73
N ILE A 304 6.48 3.59 9.86
CA ILE A 304 6.40 3.24 8.42
C ILE A 304 6.66 1.75 8.17
N PHE A 305 7.14 0.99 9.14
CA PHE A 305 7.40 -0.45 9.01
C PHE A 305 6.31 -1.26 9.72
N ILE A 306 5.10 -1.22 9.17
CA ILE A 306 3.91 -1.89 9.71
C ILE A 306 4.13 -3.39 9.95
N GLU A 307 5.03 -4.01 9.19
CA GLU A 307 5.40 -5.41 9.32
C GLU A 307 5.98 -5.72 10.70
N LEU A 308 6.65 -4.77 11.35
CA LEU A 308 7.26 -4.96 12.67
C LEU A 308 6.23 -5.15 13.78
N ILE A 309 4.98 -4.71 13.60
CA ILE A 309 3.91 -4.84 14.61
C ILE A 309 3.62 -6.32 14.87
N SER A 310 3.40 -7.11 13.82
CA SER A 310 3.10 -8.54 13.97
C SER A 310 4.27 -9.32 14.57
N PHE A 311 5.50 -8.91 14.29
CA PHE A 311 6.71 -9.55 14.85
C PHE A 311 6.96 -9.23 16.32
N ARG A 312 6.42 -8.14 16.85
CA ARG A 312 6.48 -7.87 18.30
C ARG A 312 5.50 -8.73 19.07
N GLU A 313 4.35 -9.01 18.47
CA GLU A 313 3.28 -9.80 19.09
C GLU A 313 3.53 -11.30 19.01
N SER A 314 4.27 -11.73 17.99
CA SER A 314 4.64 -13.12 17.80
C SER A 314 6.02 -13.37 18.39
N ASN A 315 6.16 -14.35 19.28
CA ASN A 315 7.40 -14.71 19.98
C ASN A 315 8.51 -15.26 19.06
N HIS A 316 8.67 -14.73 17.85
CA HIS A 316 9.71 -15.10 16.91
C HIS A 316 11.07 -14.65 17.42
N SER A 317 12.05 -15.55 17.27
CA SER A 317 13.46 -15.22 17.48
C SER A 317 13.92 -14.35 16.33
N ILE A 318 14.16 -13.06 16.58
CA ILE A 318 14.60 -12.09 15.57
C ILE A 318 15.85 -11.37 16.09
N ASP A 319 16.85 -11.22 15.22
CA ASP A 319 17.98 -10.33 15.46
C ASP A 319 17.53 -8.89 15.21
N TRP A 320 16.97 -8.27 16.24
CA TRP A 320 16.42 -6.91 16.17
C TRP A 320 17.49 -5.87 15.84
N GLN A 321 18.73 -6.07 16.28
CA GLN A 321 19.83 -5.14 15.98
C GLN A 321 20.18 -5.20 14.49
N ALA A 322 20.37 -6.40 13.94
CA ALA A 322 20.64 -6.56 12.51
C ALA A 322 19.47 -6.05 11.66
N LEU A 323 18.22 -6.33 12.06
CA LEU A 323 17.03 -5.85 11.36
C LEU A 323 16.99 -4.33 11.31
N ARG A 324 17.15 -3.64 12.45
CA ARG A 324 17.09 -2.18 12.48
C ARG A 324 18.20 -1.55 11.66
N LEU A 325 19.42 -2.10 11.66
CA LEU A 325 20.50 -1.64 10.79
C LEU A 325 20.19 -1.85 9.30
N ASP A 326 19.57 -2.97 8.93
CA ASP A 326 19.12 -3.22 7.56
C ASP A 326 18.04 -2.21 7.14
N LEU A 327 17.04 -1.94 7.99
CA LEU A 327 16.00 -0.93 7.72
C LEU A 327 16.54 0.50 7.69
N MET A 328 17.47 0.86 8.59
CA MET A 328 18.17 2.14 8.55
C MET A 328 18.95 2.30 7.25
N GLY A 329 19.63 1.24 6.79
CA GLY A 329 20.30 1.22 5.50
C GLY A 329 19.36 1.58 4.35
N LEU A 330 18.17 0.98 4.33
CA LEU A 330 17.12 1.28 3.35
C LEU A 330 16.67 2.75 3.40
N VAL A 331 16.41 3.31 4.59
CA VAL A 331 15.95 4.71 4.73
C VAL A 331 17.04 5.73 4.40
N SER A 332 18.30 5.42 4.71
CA SER A 332 19.42 6.34 4.47
C SER A 332 19.83 6.43 3.00
N ASP A 333 19.53 5.41 2.19
CA ASP A 333 19.79 5.41 0.76
C ASP A 333 18.73 6.26 0.05
N ARG A 334 19.03 7.55 -0.16
CA ARG A 334 18.08 8.50 -0.77
C ARG A 334 17.67 8.12 -2.17
N GLU A 335 18.59 7.56 -2.96
CA GLU A 335 18.27 7.13 -4.32
C GLU A 335 17.26 5.99 -4.23
N TRP A 336 17.56 4.92 -3.51
CA TRP A 336 16.62 3.81 -3.36
C TRP A 336 15.29 4.24 -2.71
N TYR A 337 15.34 5.04 -1.63
CA TYR A 337 14.18 5.42 -0.83
C TYR A 337 13.12 6.12 -1.67
N LEU A 338 13.50 7.11 -2.49
CA LEU A 338 12.58 7.89 -3.33
C LEU A 338 11.82 7.03 -4.36
N TYR A 339 12.48 6.00 -4.90
CA TYR A 339 11.88 5.05 -5.87
C TYR A 339 11.24 3.82 -5.22
N SER A 340 11.27 3.72 -3.89
CA SER A 340 10.66 2.63 -3.13
C SER A 340 9.19 2.90 -2.83
N GLY A 341 8.50 1.91 -2.26
CA GLY A 341 7.15 2.09 -1.74
C GLY A 341 7.07 2.77 -0.38
N LEU A 342 8.20 2.93 0.34
CA LEU A 342 8.22 3.50 1.70
C LEU A 342 7.79 4.96 1.78
N PRO A 343 8.28 5.90 0.96
CA PRO A 343 7.83 7.28 1.08
C PRO A 343 6.35 7.44 0.69
N ASN A 344 5.87 6.64 -0.28
CA ASN A 344 4.43 6.59 -0.58
C ASN A 344 3.63 6.01 0.60
N ARG A 345 4.15 4.97 1.27
CA ARG A 345 3.56 4.43 2.50
C ARG A 345 3.46 5.49 3.59
N GLU A 346 4.54 6.21 3.87
CA GLU A 346 4.59 7.28 4.87
C GLU A 346 3.51 8.34 4.60
N ARG A 347 3.42 8.80 3.35
CA ARG A 347 2.37 9.73 2.89
C ARG A 347 0.97 9.19 3.16
N VAL A 348 0.69 7.95 2.73
CA VAL A 348 -0.64 7.33 2.88
C VAL A 348 -0.99 7.08 4.35
N LEU A 349 -0.04 6.66 5.18
CA LEU A 349 -0.22 6.49 6.62
C LEU A 349 -0.56 7.82 7.30
N GLY A 350 0.07 8.92 6.87
CA GLY A 350 -0.26 10.27 7.34
C GLY A 350 -1.73 10.63 7.12
N PHE A 351 -2.23 10.41 5.90
CA PHE A 351 -3.64 10.66 5.55
C PHE A 351 -4.60 9.78 6.35
N MET A 352 -4.33 8.47 6.42
CA MET A 352 -5.17 7.54 7.15
C MET A 352 -5.21 7.85 8.66
N THR A 353 -4.10 8.34 9.23
CA THR A 353 -4.03 8.77 10.63
C THR A 353 -4.91 10.00 10.88
N ALA A 354 -4.89 10.98 9.99
CA ALA A 354 -5.77 12.16 10.07
C ALA A 354 -7.26 11.78 9.90
N ILE A 355 -7.57 10.88 8.95
CA ILE A 355 -8.93 10.34 8.76
C ILE A 355 -9.40 9.59 10.01
N LYS A 356 -8.53 8.74 10.61
CA LYS A 356 -8.81 8.04 11.87
C LYS A 356 -9.12 9.02 12.99
N ALA A 357 -8.36 10.09 13.14
CA ALA A 357 -8.61 11.12 14.15
C ALA A 357 -10.02 11.73 14.00
N ASN A 358 -10.43 12.07 12.77
CA ASN A 358 -11.80 12.54 12.50
C ASN A 358 -12.86 11.47 12.78
N PHE A 359 -12.60 10.22 12.41
CA PHE A 359 -13.51 9.10 12.63
C PHE A 359 -13.76 8.84 14.13
N LEU A 360 -12.73 8.92 14.95
CA LEU A 360 -12.84 8.73 16.40
C LEU A 360 -13.47 9.94 17.12
N LYS A 361 -13.28 11.16 16.63
CA LYS A 361 -13.84 12.40 17.22
C LYS A 361 -15.34 12.61 16.97
N THR A 362 -15.90 12.11 15.87
CA THR A 362 -17.30 12.40 15.47
C THR A 362 -18.34 11.60 16.30
N SER A 363 -18.05 11.33 17.57
CA SER A 363 -18.87 10.52 18.49
C SER A 363 -20.17 11.22 18.86
#